data_AF-A0A7X4DMY3-F1
#
_entry.id   AF-A0A7X4DMY3-F1
#
_cell.length_a   1.000
_cell.length_b   1.000
_cell.length_c   1.000
_cell.angle_alpha   90.00
_cell.angle_beta   90.00
_cell.angle_gamma   90.00
#
_symmetry.space_group_name_H-M   'P 1'
#
loop_
_entity.id
_entity.type
_entity.pdbx_description
1 polymer ?
#
loop_
_entity_poly.entity_id
_entity_poly.type
_entity_poly.pdbx_seq_one_letter_code
_entity_poly.pdbx_strand_id
1 'polypeptide(L)'
;MDYDDGRLAAHRLWREGLSAGPVADPLTTEFAKGALDELERLQKGTPGILKEVLDGAQISAEQLNVDEFHGIQEILQNADDLAAHEVRVAPISCTR
;
A
#
# COMPACT_ATOMS: atom_id res chain seq x y z
N MET A 1 -4.98 2.50 -18.64
CA MET A 1 -5.42 3.72 -17.95
C MET A 1 -5.27 3.49 -16.46
N ASP A 2 -6.03 2.57 -15.88
CA ASP A 2 -5.96 2.23 -14.44
C ASP A 2 -4.55 1.97 -13.88
N TYR A 3 -3.70 1.23 -14.59
CA TYR A 3 -2.32 1.00 -14.16
C TYR A 3 -1.50 2.29 -14.00
N ASP A 4 -1.57 3.19 -14.99
CA ASP A 4 -0.86 4.46 -14.94
C ASP A 4 -1.46 5.39 -13.87
N ASP A 5 -2.78 5.34 -13.67
CA ASP A 5 -3.46 6.08 -12.61
C ASP A 5 -3.00 5.59 -11.22
N GLY A 6 -2.83 4.28 -11.04
CA GLY A 6 -2.26 3.69 -9.83
C GLY A 6 -0.83 4.15 -9.57
N ARG A 7 0.02 4.14 -10.62
CA ARG A 7 1.38 4.69 -10.54
C ARG A 7 1.38 6.17 -10.12
N LEU A 8 0.55 7.00 -10.74
CA LEU A 8 0.47 8.43 -10.42
C LEU A 8 -0.02 8.69 -9.00
N ALA A 9 -0.98 7.89 -8.52
CA ALA A 9 -1.46 7.96 -7.15
C ALA A 9 -0.35 7.62 -6.14
N ALA A 10 0.38 6.53 -6.35
CA ALA A 10 1.53 6.14 -5.54
C ALA A 10 2.62 7.23 -5.52
N HIS A 11 2.96 7.77 -6.69
CA HIS A 11 3.95 8.85 -6.80
C HIS A 11 3.54 10.09 -5.99
N ARG A 12 2.26 10.46 -6.06
CA ARG A 12 1.71 11.60 -5.32
C ARG A 12 1.79 11.36 -3.81
N LEU A 13 1.34 10.19 -3.34
CA LEU A 13 1.41 9.81 -1.92
C LEU A 13 2.86 9.83 -1.40
N TRP A 14 3.81 9.33 -2.19
CA TRP A 14 5.22 9.36 -1.84
C TRP A 14 5.76 10.77 -1.63
N ARG A 15 5.36 11.71 -2.51
CA ARG A 15 5.84 13.10 -2.48
C ARG A 15 5.18 13.94 -1.40
N GLU A 16 3.87 13.80 -1.25
CA GLU A 16 3.03 14.69 -0.42
C GLU A 16 2.72 14.07 0.96
N GLY A 17 3.01 12.78 1.15
CA GLY A 17 2.65 12.04 2.35
C GLY A 17 1.14 12.07 2.61
N LEU A 18 0.74 12.05 3.88
CA LEU A 18 -0.66 12.11 4.30
C LEU A 18 -1.38 13.41 3.87
N SER A 19 -0.63 14.43 3.47
CA SER A 19 -1.21 15.69 2.96
C SER A 19 -1.74 15.58 1.52
N ALA A 20 -1.48 14.47 0.82
CA ALA A 20 -2.00 14.23 -0.53
C ALA A 20 -3.54 14.15 -0.56
N GLY A 21 -4.20 13.96 0.59
CA GLY A 21 -5.65 13.76 0.63
C GLY A 21 -6.08 12.45 -0.05
N PRO A 22 -7.39 12.28 -0.32
CA PRO A 22 -7.92 11.02 -0.81
C PRO A 22 -7.40 10.62 -2.20
N VAL A 23 -7.13 9.33 -2.38
CA VAL A 23 -6.87 8.71 -3.68
C VAL A 23 -8.18 8.13 -4.20
N ALA A 24 -8.53 8.46 -5.45
CA ALA A 24 -9.66 7.84 -6.14
C ALA A 24 -9.22 6.46 -6.66
N ASP A 25 -9.35 5.44 -5.81
CA ASP A 25 -9.00 4.05 -6.15
C ASP A 25 -10.21 3.35 -6.81
N PRO A 26 -10.10 2.89 -8.08
CA PRO A 26 -11.17 2.17 -8.76
C PRO A 26 -11.33 0.72 -8.28
N LEU A 27 -10.47 0.25 -7.36
CA LEU A 27 -10.43 -1.11 -6.82
C LEU A 27 -10.20 -2.18 -7.90
N THR A 28 -9.35 -1.87 -8.87
CA THR A 28 -8.97 -2.79 -9.96
C THR A 28 -7.56 -3.35 -9.74
N THR A 29 -7.34 -4.59 -10.15
CA THR A 29 -6.01 -5.24 -10.05
C THR A 29 -4.94 -4.45 -10.81
N GLU A 30 -5.28 -3.86 -11.96
CA GLU A 30 -4.34 -3.05 -12.75
C GLU A 30 -3.91 -1.78 -12.02
N PHE A 31 -4.85 -1.06 -11.39
CA PHE A 31 -4.53 0.10 -10.56
C PHE A 31 -3.63 -0.28 -9.39
N ALA A 32 -4.02 -1.31 -8.65
CA ALA A 32 -3.27 -1.76 -7.47
C ALA A 32 -1.85 -2.22 -7.86
N LYS A 33 -1.70 -2.92 -9.00
CA LYS A 33 -0.39 -3.30 -9.54
C LYS A 33 0.46 -2.08 -9.90
N GLY A 34 -0.10 -1.10 -10.60
CA GLY A 34 0.61 0.13 -10.94
C GLY A 34 1.08 0.89 -9.70
N ALA A 35 0.23 1.00 -8.68
CA ALA A 35 0.60 1.63 -7.42
C ALA A 35 1.77 0.90 -6.74
N LEU A 36 1.73 -0.44 -6.65
CA LEU A 36 2.81 -1.23 -6.06
C LEU A 36 4.12 -1.10 -6.83
N ASP A 37 4.09 -1.20 -8.17
CA ASP A 37 5.29 -1.11 -9.00
C ASP A 37 5.99 0.25 -8.83
N GLU A 38 5.22 1.35 -8.75
CA GLU A 38 5.79 2.68 -8.53
C GLU A 38 6.33 2.85 -7.10
N LEU A 39 5.61 2.35 -6.07
CA LEU A 39 6.11 2.38 -4.69
C LEU A 39 7.42 1.60 -4.55
N GLU A 40 7.51 0.41 -5.15
CA GLU A 40 8.74 -0.40 -5.13
C GLU A 40 9.89 0.36 -5.82
N ARG A 41 9.63 0.96 -6.99
CA ARG A 41 10.61 1.77 -7.72
C ARG A 41 11.11 2.95 -6.89
N LEU A 42 10.21 3.67 -6.21
CA LEU A 42 10.54 4.82 -5.37
C LEU A 42 11.33 4.42 -4.12
N GLN A 43 10.94 3.34 -3.45
CA GLN A 43 11.66 2.79 -2.30
C GLN A 43 13.08 2.34 -2.67
N LYS A 44 13.23 1.57 -3.77
CA LYS A 44 14.55 1.14 -4.29
C LYS A 44 15.42 2.33 -4.72
N GLY A 45 14.78 3.39 -5.24
CA GLY A 45 15.46 4.60 -5.68
C GLY A 45 15.85 5.57 -4.57
N THR A 46 15.44 5.34 -3.32
CA THR A 46 15.72 6.24 -2.18
C THR A 46 17.09 5.92 -1.58
N PRO A 47 18.06 6.85 -1.59
CA PRO A 47 19.40 6.58 -1.07
C PRO A 47 19.62 7.11 0.36
N GLY A 48 20.68 6.64 1.01
CA GLY A 48 21.21 7.19 2.26
C GLY A 48 20.32 6.96 3.48
N ILE A 49 20.30 7.90 4.42
CA ILE A 49 19.59 7.77 5.71
C ILE A 49 18.10 7.43 5.53
N LEU A 50 17.45 7.98 4.50
CA LEU A 50 16.04 7.68 4.25
C LEU A 50 15.82 6.22 3.85
N LYS A 51 16.79 5.58 3.20
CA LYS A 51 16.73 4.14 2.92
C LYS A 51 16.72 3.32 4.20
N GLU A 52 17.60 3.66 5.14
CA GLU A 52 17.70 2.99 6.43
C GLU A 52 16.42 3.14 7.26
N VAL A 53 15.78 4.32 7.20
CA VAL A 53 14.47 4.55 7.84
C VAL A 53 13.39 3.66 7.23
N LEU A 54 13.33 3.56 5.89
CA LEU A 54 12.37 2.69 5.20
C LEU A 54 12.60 1.22 5.53
N ASP A 55 13.86 0.77 5.55
CA ASP A 55 14.22 -0.61 5.88
C ASP A 55 13.85 -0.94 7.34
N GLY A 56 14.12 -0.02 8.28
CA GLY A 56 13.71 -0.17 9.67
C GLY A 56 12.19 -0.22 9.85
N ALA A 57 11.45 0.60 9.10
CA ALA A 57 9.99 0.59 9.09
C ALA A 57 9.43 -0.75 8.54
N GLN A 58 10.02 -1.28 7.47
CA GLN A 58 9.65 -2.59 6.93
C GLN A 58 9.88 -3.72 7.95
N ILE A 59 11.07 -3.78 8.57
CA ILE A 59 11.38 -4.78 9.59
C ILE A 59 10.38 -4.70 10.75
N SER A 60 10.05 -3.48 11.19
CA SER A 60 9.08 -3.27 12.26
C SER A 60 7.68 -3.76 11.85
N ALA A 61 7.25 -3.50 10.61
CA ALA A 61 5.97 -3.98 10.10
C ALA A 61 5.92 -5.52 10.00
N GLU A 62 7.00 -6.16 9.56
CA GLU A 62 7.09 -7.63 9.51
C GLU A 62 7.02 -8.27 10.90
N GLN A 63 7.57 -7.63 11.93
CA GLN A 63 7.51 -8.11 13.31
C GLN A 63 6.12 -7.97 13.94
N LEU A 64 5.30 -7.04 13.45
CA LEU A 64 3.90 -6.90 13.88
C LEU A 64 2.98 -7.94 13.23
N ASN A 65 3.39 -8.52 12.11
CA ASN A 65 2.66 -9.56 11.40
C ASN A 65 2.89 -10.94 12.05
N VAL A 66 2.40 -11.11 13.27
CA VAL A 66 2.66 -12.29 14.12
C VAL A 66 1.85 -13.53 13.73
N ASP A 67 0.74 -13.37 13.01
CA ASP A 67 -0.21 -14.43 12.66
C ASP A 67 -0.48 -14.53 11.15
N GLU A 68 -0.85 -15.72 10.69
CA GLU A 68 -1.30 -15.91 9.31
C GLU A 68 -2.53 -15.04 9.04
N PHE A 69 -2.47 -14.22 7.99
CA PHE A 69 -3.52 -13.25 7.61
C PHE A 69 -3.74 -12.07 8.57
N HIS A 70 -2.79 -11.74 9.47
CA HIS A 70 -2.94 -10.60 10.40
C HIS A 70 -3.38 -9.30 9.70
N GLY A 71 -2.74 -8.96 8.57
CA GLY A 71 -3.12 -7.76 7.81
C GLY A 71 -4.56 -7.76 7.27
N ILE A 72 -5.14 -8.93 6.96
CA ILE A 72 -6.57 -9.03 6.59
C ILE A 72 -7.44 -8.80 7.82
N GLN A 73 -7.05 -9.35 8.98
CA GLN A 73 -7.77 -9.16 10.24
C GLN A 73 -7.79 -7.67 10.63
N GLU A 74 -6.67 -6.96 10.49
CA GLU A 74 -6.59 -5.51 10.74
C GLU A 74 -7.52 -4.71 9.82
N ILE A 75 -7.60 -5.07 8.53
CA ILE A 75 -8.54 -4.43 7.59
C ILE A 75 -9.99 -4.63 8.04
N LEU A 76 -10.35 -5.86 8.46
CA LEU A 76 -11.69 -6.16 8.94
C LEU A 76 -12.01 -5.43 10.26
N GLN A 77 -11.06 -5.35 11.18
CA GLN A 77 -11.20 -4.60 12.44
C GLN A 77 -11.41 -3.12 12.17
N ASN A 78 -10.60 -2.50 11.32
CA ASN A 78 -10.77 -1.09 10.94
C ASN A 78 -12.13 -0.83 10.27
N ALA A 79 -12.61 -1.78 9.47
CA ALA A 79 -13.93 -1.70 8.85
C ALA A 79 -15.05 -1.79 9.90
N ASP A 80 -14.95 -2.71 10.86
CA ASP A 80 -15.90 -2.87 11.96
C ASP A 80 -15.92 -1.64 12.89
N ASP A 81 -14.74 -1.10 13.22
CA ASP A 81 -14.59 0.13 14.01
C ASP A 81 -15.30 1.34 13.36
N LEU A 82 -15.40 1.34 12.02
CA LEU A 82 -16.11 2.34 11.23
C LEU A 82 -17.58 1.96 10.94
N ALA A 83 -18.07 0.87 11.53
CA ALA A 83 -19.39 0.28 11.29
C ALA A 83 -19.68 0.00 9.81
N ALA A 84 -18.65 -0.34 9.03
CA ALA A 84 -18.81 -0.70 7.63
C ALA A 84 -19.53 -2.05 7.49
N HIS A 85 -20.34 -2.17 6.44
CA HIS A 85 -21.09 -3.40 6.14
C HIS A 85 -20.43 -4.28 5.07
N GLU A 86 -19.40 -3.77 4.40
CA GLU A 86 -18.72 -4.43 3.30
C GLU A 86 -17.24 -4.04 3.25
N VAL A 87 -16.38 -5.01 2.94
CA VAL A 87 -14.99 -4.80 2.54
C VAL A 87 -14.79 -5.37 1.15
N ARG A 88 -14.29 -4.53 0.23
CA ARG A 88 -13.97 -4.91 -1.16
C ARG A 88 -12.46 -5.00 -1.33
N VAL A 89 -11.97 -6.12 -1.85
CA VAL A 89 -10.53 -6.38 -1.99
C VAL A 89 -10.21 -6.76 -3.43
N ALA A 90 -9.13 -6.19 -3.98
CA ALA A 90 -8.59 -6.54 -5.29
C ALA A 90 -7.28 -7.34 -5.12
N PRO A 91 -7.32 -8.69 -5.20
CA PRO A 91 -6.10 -9.48 -5.06
C PRO A 91 -5.19 -9.30 -6.28
N ILE A 92 -3.89 -9.27 -6.02
CA ILE A 92 -2.85 -9.28 -7.06
C ILE A 92 -2.13 -10.62 -6.97
N SER A 93 -2.13 -11.39 -8.05
CA SER A 93 -1.34 -12.61 -8.13
C SER A 93 0.13 -12.25 -8.32
N CYS A 94 0.96 -12.59 -7.35
CA CYS A 94 2.41 -12.51 -7.48
C CYS A 94 2.95 -13.91 -7.78
N THR A 95 3.36 -14.16 -9.02
CA THR A 95 4.16 -15.35 -9.37
C THR A 95 5.58 -15.09 -8.88
N ARG A 96 5.99 -15.80 -7.82
CA ARG A 96 7.38 -15.83 -7.34
C ARG A 96 8.32 -16.42 -8.40
#